data_AF-A0A7S2A1Y5-F1
#
_entry.id   AF-A0A7S2A1Y5-F1
#
_cell.length_a   1.000
_cell.length_b   1.000
_cell.length_c   1.000
_cell.angle_alpha   90.00
_cell.angle_beta   90.00
_cell.angle_gamma   90.00
#
_symmetry.space_group_name_H-M   'P 1'
#
loop_
_entity.id
_entity.type
_entity.pdbx_description
1 polymer ?
#
loop_
_entity_poly.entity_id
_entity_poly.type
_entity_poly.pdbx_seq_one_letter_code
_entity_poly.pdbx_strand_id
1 'polypeptide(L)'
;SAKAFLFTLKCYSGLTPTKMRLKDRNNGKAVYHSVFYGPIFGGGYDIYVCDNANSNISSYTNVGHTYKCPAGQTGNTFLTGSQNFQASEVEVFSVQEKE
;
A
#
# COMPACT_ATOMS: atom_id res chain seq x y z
N SER A 1 14.04 0.95 2.03
CA SER A 1 14.20 0.82 3.49
C SER A 1 13.83 -0.59 3.94
N ALA A 2 14.73 -1.32 4.61
CA ALA A 2 14.51 -2.70 5.07
C ALA A 2 13.43 -2.84 6.17
N LYS A 3 13.01 -1.71 6.77
CA LYS A 3 12.00 -1.66 7.84
C LYS A 3 10.59 -1.35 7.34
N ALA A 4 10.40 -1.09 6.04
CA ALA A 4 9.10 -0.77 5.47
C ALA A 4 8.11 -1.93 5.60
N PHE A 5 6.84 -1.60 5.80
CA PHE A 5 5.74 -2.55 5.84
C PHE A 5 4.44 -1.86 5.41
N LEU A 6 3.52 -2.64 4.85
CA LEU A 6 2.12 -2.23 4.72
C LEU A 6 1.35 -2.78 5.91
N PHE A 7 0.23 -2.16 6.25
CA PHE A 7 -0.71 -2.70 7.22
C PHE A 7 -2.14 -2.32 6.85
N THR A 8 -3.09 -3.10 7.35
CA THR A 8 -4.51 -2.78 7.30
C THR A 8 -5.09 -2.90 8.70
N LEU A 9 -5.99 -1.98 9.05
CA LEU A 9 -6.81 -2.05 10.27
C LEU A 9 -8.15 -2.75 9.99
N LYS A 10 -8.69 -2.57 8.79
CA LYS A 10 -9.89 -3.21 8.25
C LYS A 10 -9.73 -3.34 6.74
N CYS A 11 -10.13 -4.47 6.18
CA CYS A 11 -10.09 -4.71 4.75
C CYS A 11 -11.36 -5.42 4.27
N TYR A 12 -11.58 -5.42 2.96
CA TYR A 12 -12.74 -6.06 2.34
C TYR A 12 -12.84 -7.56 2.65
N SER A 13 -11.71 -8.28 2.64
CA SER A 13 -11.67 -9.71 2.96
C SER A 13 -11.95 -10.06 4.43
N GLY A 14 -12.21 -9.08 5.30
CA GLY A 14 -12.59 -9.34 6.69
C GLY A 14 -11.46 -9.88 7.57
N LEU A 15 -10.19 -9.70 7.17
CA LEU A 15 -9.05 -10.07 7.99
C LEU A 15 -8.98 -9.18 9.25
N THR A 16 -8.45 -9.75 10.33
CA THR A 16 -8.01 -8.96 11.49
C THR A 16 -6.88 -8.00 11.09
N PRO A 17 -6.59 -6.95 11.88
CA PRO A 17 -5.50 -6.03 11.59
C PRO A 17 -4.20 -6.78 11.22
N THR A 18 -3.73 -6.58 10.00
CA THR A 18 -2.70 -7.42 9.39
C THR A 18 -1.52 -6.58 8.95
N LYS A 19 -0.31 -7.02 9.32
CA LYS A 19 0.96 -6.42 8.91
C LYS A 19 1.61 -7.22 7.79
N MET A 20 1.89 -6.56 6.67
CA MET A 20 2.50 -7.14 5.48
C MET A 20 3.94 -6.65 5.35
N ARG A 21 4.88 -7.58 5.55
CA ARG A 21 6.32 -7.27 5.47
C ARG A 21 6.80 -7.37 4.03
N LEU A 22 7.94 -6.74 3.74
CA LEU A 22 8.67 -6.97 2.50
C LEU A 22 8.94 -8.47 2.30
N LYS A 23 8.83 -8.94 1.05
CA LYS A 23 9.23 -10.30 0.66
C LYS A 23 10.74 -10.50 0.81
N ASP A 24 11.50 -9.51 0.33
CA ASP A 24 12.94 -9.40 0.48
C ASP A 24 13.28 -8.08 1.19
N ARG A 25 14.02 -8.17 2.30
CA ARG A 25 14.43 -7.01 3.10
C ARG A 25 15.46 -6.13 2.39
N ASN A 26 16.17 -6.68 1.42
CA ASN A 26 17.16 -5.96 0.60
C ASN A 26 16.54 -5.35 -0.66
N ASN A 27 15.23 -5.50 -0.86
CA ASN A 27 14.54 -4.91 -1.99
C ASN A 27 14.49 -3.37 -1.85
N GLY A 28 15.25 -2.68 -2.70
CA GLY A 28 15.30 -1.23 -2.77
C GLY A 28 13.99 -0.57 -3.21
N LYS A 29 13.02 -1.34 -3.74
CA LYS A 29 11.76 -0.85 -4.31
C LYS A 29 10.61 -0.80 -3.29
N ALA A 30 10.91 -0.59 -2.01
CA ALA A 30 9.89 -0.52 -0.96
C ALA A 30 8.94 0.67 -1.14
N VAL A 31 9.46 1.80 -1.61
CA VAL A 31 8.71 3.00 -1.95
C VAL A 31 9.39 3.70 -3.12
N TYR A 32 8.60 4.31 -3.99
CA TYR A 32 9.03 5.16 -5.08
C TYR A 32 8.20 6.44 -5.04
N HIS A 33 8.84 7.58 -5.26
CA HIS A 33 8.21 8.89 -5.25
C HIS A 33 8.45 9.55 -6.60
N SER A 34 7.38 10.02 -7.25
CA SER A 34 7.47 10.80 -8.48
C SER A 34 6.52 11.97 -8.43
N VAL A 35 6.95 13.11 -8.95
CA VAL A 35 6.09 14.29 -9.11
C VAL A 35 4.88 14.03 -10.03
N PHE A 36 4.97 13.05 -10.92
CA PHE A 36 3.91 12.71 -11.88
C PHE A 36 2.99 11.57 -11.40
N TYR A 37 3.41 10.78 -10.41
CA TYR A 37 2.70 9.56 -9.98
C TYR A 37 2.44 9.52 -8.47
N GLY A 38 2.81 10.57 -7.72
CA GLY A 38 2.70 10.56 -6.26
C GLY A 38 3.53 9.45 -5.60
N PRO A 39 3.12 8.98 -4.41
CA PRO A 39 3.76 7.87 -3.73
C PRO A 39 3.29 6.51 -4.28
N ILE A 40 4.25 5.66 -4.60
CA ILE A 40 4.04 4.25 -4.95
C ILE A 40 4.72 3.39 -3.89
N PHE A 41 3.97 2.47 -3.29
CA PHE A 41 4.52 1.52 -2.33
C PHE A 41 4.71 0.16 -3.01
N GLY A 42 5.94 -0.34 -2.96
CA GLY A 42 6.31 -1.61 -3.55
C GLY A 42 6.54 -1.53 -5.07
N GLY A 43 7.63 -2.13 -5.54
CA GLY A 43 7.83 -2.39 -6.96
C GLY A 43 6.73 -3.29 -7.50
N GLY A 44 6.27 -3.03 -8.72
CA GLY A 44 5.05 -3.65 -9.26
C GLY A 44 3.75 -2.97 -8.82
N TYR A 45 3.85 -1.83 -8.12
CA TYR A 45 2.73 -1.02 -7.68
C TYR A 45 1.80 -1.78 -6.72
N ASP A 46 2.37 -2.32 -5.62
CA ASP A 46 1.57 -3.04 -4.62
C ASP A 46 0.45 -2.15 -4.06
N ILE A 47 0.75 -0.87 -3.83
CA ILE A 47 -0.24 0.20 -3.64
C ILE A 47 0.18 1.42 -4.46
N TYR A 48 -0.72 1.86 -5.34
CA TYR A 48 -0.61 3.10 -6.09
C TYR A 48 -1.71 4.06 -5.65
N VAL A 49 -1.31 5.26 -5.20
CA VAL A 49 -2.22 6.37 -4.91
C VAL A 49 -2.02 7.41 -6.01
N CYS A 50 -3.01 7.54 -6.89
CA CYS A 50 -2.93 8.48 -8.00
C CYS A 50 -3.05 9.94 -7.55
N ASP A 51 -2.76 10.87 -8.45
CA ASP A 51 -3.12 12.27 -8.27
C ASP A 51 -4.65 12.42 -8.15
N ASN A 52 -5.09 13.42 -7.38
CA ASN A 52 -6.52 13.66 -7.16
C ASN A 52 -7.29 12.42 -6.69
N ALA A 53 -6.65 11.56 -5.86
CA ALA A 53 -7.19 10.25 -5.46
C ALA A 53 -8.56 10.31 -4.76
N ASN A 54 -8.98 11.49 -4.31
CA ASN A 54 -10.29 11.75 -3.71
C ASN A 54 -11.38 12.15 -4.70
N SER A 55 -11.06 12.36 -5.97
CA SER A 55 -12.02 12.72 -7.02
C SER A 55 -12.03 11.75 -8.19
N ASN A 56 -11.20 10.69 -8.18
CA ASN A 56 -11.18 9.66 -9.21
C ASN A 56 -10.84 8.26 -8.65
N ILE A 57 -11.00 7.23 -9.48
CA ILE A 57 -10.82 5.81 -9.12
C ILE A 57 -9.53 5.17 -9.69
N SER A 58 -8.55 5.98 -10.09
CA SER A 58 -7.33 5.49 -10.77
C SER A 58 -6.27 4.95 -9.81
N SER A 59 -6.45 5.15 -8.50
CA SER A 59 -5.65 4.46 -7.48
C SER A 59 -5.95 2.97 -7.53
N TYR A 60 -4.96 2.14 -7.26
CA TYR A 60 -5.17 0.69 -7.24
C TYR A 60 -4.24 -0.04 -6.28
N THR A 61 -4.64 -1.27 -5.96
CA THR A 61 -3.85 -2.20 -5.15
C THR A 61 -3.54 -3.45 -5.97
N ASN A 62 -2.35 -4.00 -5.77
CA ASN A 62 -1.90 -5.24 -6.37
C ASN A 62 -0.85 -5.91 -5.47
N VAL A 63 -1.18 -6.06 -4.18
CA VAL A 63 -0.21 -6.48 -3.17
C VAL A 63 0.28 -7.90 -3.45
N GLY A 64 1.58 -8.06 -3.59
CA GLY A 64 2.17 -9.37 -3.80
C GLY A 64 3.41 -9.34 -4.66
N HIS A 65 3.85 -8.19 -5.16
CA HIS A 65 5.12 -8.07 -5.85
C HIS A 65 6.27 -7.85 -4.87
N THR A 66 6.19 -6.82 -4.03
CA THR A 66 7.28 -6.42 -3.11
C THR A 66 6.94 -6.71 -1.65
N TYR A 67 5.69 -6.51 -1.25
CA TYR A 67 5.16 -6.90 0.05
C TYR A 67 4.49 -8.29 -0.01
N LYS A 68 4.43 -8.97 1.14
CA LYS A 68 3.74 -10.25 1.25
C LYS A 68 2.23 -10.04 1.26
N CYS A 69 1.53 -10.60 0.29
CA CYS A 69 0.07 -10.76 0.34
C CYS A 69 -0.28 -11.77 1.47
N PRO A 70 -1.33 -11.52 2.27
CA PRO A 70 -1.80 -12.50 3.25
C PRO A 70 -2.20 -13.83 2.58
N ALA A 71 -2.04 -14.94 3.32
CA ALA A 71 -2.33 -16.27 2.78
C ALA A 71 -3.82 -16.41 2.37
N GLY A 72 -4.05 -17.03 1.22
CA GLY A 72 -5.40 -17.23 0.68
C GLY A 72 -6.08 -15.96 0.14
N GLN A 73 -5.35 -14.85 0.01
CA GLN A 73 -5.89 -13.58 -0.50
C GLN A 73 -5.40 -13.27 -1.90
N THR A 74 -6.25 -12.57 -2.65
CA THR A 74 -5.90 -11.99 -3.96
C THR A 74 -5.46 -10.55 -3.76
N GLY A 75 -4.23 -10.24 -4.17
CA GLY A 75 -3.53 -8.99 -3.89
C GLY A 75 -4.24 -7.71 -4.34
N ASN A 76 -5.09 -7.80 -5.37
CA ASN A 76 -5.80 -6.67 -5.94
C ASN A 76 -7.25 -6.52 -5.43
N THR A 77 -7.78 -7.44 -4.61
CA THR A 77 -9.16 -7.30 -4.11
C THR A 77 -9.27 -7.37 -2.60
N PHE A 78 -8.29 -7.92 -1.89
CA PHE A 78 -8.46 -8.15 -0.45
C PHE A 78 -8.54 -6.88 0.40
N LEU A 79 -7.94 -5.77 -0.05
CA LEU A 79 -7.97 -4.48 0.65
C LEU A 79 -9.32 -3.78 0.46
N THR A 80 -9.72 -3.58 -0.79
CA THR A 80 -10.76 -2.64 -1.21
C THR A 80 -11.98 -3.31 -1.85
N GLY A 81 -11.93 -4.62 -2.12
CA GLY A 81 -12.96 -5.39 -2.83
C GLY A 81 -12.83 -5.36 -4.34
N SER A 82 -12.09 -4.40 -4.87
CA SER A 82 -11.78 -4.20 -6.29
C SER A 82 -10.34 -3.74 -6.46
N GLN A 83 -9.75 -3.97 -7.64
CA GLN A 83 -8.40 -3.49 -7.95
C GLN A 83 -8.26 -1.99 -7.78
N ASN A 84 -9.21 -1.25 -8.35
CA ASN A 84 -9.26 0.20 -8.33
C ASN A 84 -10.06 0.72 -7.13
N PHE A 85 -9.67 1.88 -6.61
CA PHE A 85 -10.35 2.55 -5.52
C PHE A 85 -10.22 4.09 -5.60
N GLN A 86 -11.14 4.78 -4.95
CA GLN A 86 -11.07 6.22 -4.67
C GLN A 86 -10.73 6.39 -3.19
N ALA A 87 -9.68 7.14 -2.88
CA ALA A 87 -9.28 7.42 -1.51
C ALA A 87 -10.11 8.59 -0.97
N SER A 88 -10.94 8.39 0.05
CA SER A 88 -11.69 9.50 0.65
C SER A 88 -10.75 10.54 1.29
N GLU A 89 -9.65 10.08 1.87
CA GLU A 89 -8.66 10.88 2.58
C GLU A 89 -7.28 10.21 2.54
N VAL A 90 -6.21 11.00 2.63
CA VAL A 90 -4.84 10.53 2.79
C VAL A 90 -4.16 11.35 3.88
N GLU A 91 -3.76 10.68 4.96
CA GLU A 91 -3.04 11.30 6.08
C GLU A 91 -1.59 10.79 6.10
N VAL A 92 -0.64 11.67 6.45
CA VAL A 92 0.78 11.32 6.60
C VAL A 92 1.25 11.74 7.99
N PHE A 93 1.77 10.77 8.74
CA PHE A 93 2.25 10.96 10.11
C PHE A 93 3.77 10.80 10.19
N SER A 94 4.42 11.64 10.98
CA SER A 94 5.84 11.52 11.33
C SER A 94 6.00 11.35 12.85
N VAL A 95 6.92 10.48 13.26
CA VAL A 95 7.32 10.39 14.67
C VAL A 95 8.43 11.42 14.91
N GLN A 96 8.26 12.28 15.91
CA GLN A 96 9.35 13.09 16.45
C GLN A 96 9.92 12.36 17.66
N GLU A 97 11.22 12.14 17.66
CA GLU A 97 11.91 11.75 18.89
C GLU A 97 11.92 12.96 19.81
N LYS A 98 11.51 12.80 21.07
CA LYS A 98 11.72 13.84 22.08
C LYS A 98 13.22 13.90 22.35
N GLU A 99 13.79 15.09 22.16
CA GLU A 99 15.13 15.43 22.67
C GLU A 99 15.23 15.21 24.19
#